data_AF-A0A564SHV5-F1
#
_entry.id   AF-A0A564SHV5-F1
#
_cell.length_a   1.000
_cell.length_b   1.000
_cell.length_c   1.000
_cell.angle_alpha   90.00
_cell.angle_beta   90.00
_cell.angle_gamma   90.00
#
_symmetry.space_group_name_H-M   'P 1'
#
loop_
_entity.id
_entity.type
_entity.pdbx_description
1 polymer ?
#
loop_
_entity_poly.entity_id
_entity_poly.type
_entity_poly.pdbx_seq_one_letter_code
_entity_poly.pdbx_strand_id
1 'polypeptide(L)'
;MTNDKKLMLLAGVLALGMLAGCSSASAASAASGMAGSMPAASEAEEVSSEVRVLPGEEGVVMPIDQGSLEEMKTGSYKFAANISSVDTKKRQMTLTVYGYDAYRAEDVDALDVGSVFSTHLDGAVEAQNVTVEKIEKNEENGTVSINGGIEEGGVDLWRSGDIYRTVTYDDYPVYYMMGELVLPVDDSVTLSDSSASVDAVPVETNGTIEVGKAVSEDKDNWTPYNTTVFTKDGVVSNILRIWVP
;
A
#
# COMPACT_ATOMS: atom_id res chain seq x y z
N MET A 1 5.41 44.55 61.83
CA MET A 1 4.40 44.37 60.77
C MET A 1 4.47 42.90 60.38
N THR A 2 3.91 41.93 61.11
CA THR A 2 2.51 41.69 61.52
C THR A 2 1.54 41.67 60.33
N ASN A 3 1.20 40.48 59.80
CA ASN A 3 -0.02 39.76 60.23
C ASN A 3 -0.09 38.33 59.65
N ASP A 4 -0.31 37.39 60.56
CA ASP A 4 -0.87 36.04 60.35
C ASP A 4 -2.40 36.10 60.13
N LYS A 5 -2.96 35.00 59.57
CA LYS A 5 -4.21 34.30 59.97
C LYS A 5 -4.56 33.25 58.87
N LYS A 6 -4.25 31.95 59.01
CA LYS A 6 -5.02 30.86 59.68
C LYS A 6 -6.52 30.82 59.40
N LEU A 7 -7.00 29.74 58.74
CA LEU A 7 -8.05 28.77 59.20
C LEU A 7 -8.33 27.73 58.07
N MET A 8 -7.84 26.49 58.19
CA MET A 8 -8.53 25.26 58.65
C MET A 8 -9.58 24.64 57.70
N LEU A 9 -9.19 23.49 57.14
CA LEU A 9 -9.78 22.14 57.29
C LEU A 9 -11.32 22.00 57.41
N LEU A 10 -11.93 21.19 56.54
CA LEU A 10 -12.90 20.19 56.96
C LEU A 10 -12.94 18.98 56.00
N ALA A 11 -13.00 17.80 56.61
CA ALA A 11 -13.03 16.48 56.03
C ALA A 11 -14.46 15.92 55.89
N GLY A 12 -14.61 14.88 55.06
CA GLY A 12 -15.73 13.93 55.02
C GLY A 12 -15.52 12.98 53.83
N VAL A 13 -14.91 11.80 53.95
CA VAL A 13 -15.29 10.52 54.59
C VAL A 13 -16.37 9.72 53.83
N LEU A 14 -15.88 8.58 53.27
CA LEU A 14 -16.46 7.22 53.07
C LEU A 14 -17.74 6.95 52.25
N ALA A 15 -17.61 6.02 51.30
CA ALA A 15 -18.18 4.64 51.31
C ALA A 15 -17.77 3.91 50.00
N LEU A 16 -16.85 2.95 49.99
CA LEU A 16 -17.00 1.49 50.23
C LEU A 16 -17.98 0.75 49.29
N GLY A 17 -17.43 -0.11 48.45
CA GLY A 17 -18.14 -1.11 47.65
C GLY A 17 -17.17 -2.14 47.06
N MET A 18 -16.72 -3.09 47.87
CA MET A 18 -16.11 -4.34 47.39
C MET A 18 -17.23 -5.33 47.08
N LEU A 19 -17.14 -6.07 45.96
CA LEU A 19 -17.65 -7.44 45.87
C LEU A 19 -16.97 -8.25 44.75
N ALA A 20 -16.78 -9.53 45.06
CA ALA A 20 -15.95 -10.56 44.43
C ALA A 20 -16.45 -11.10 43.08
N GLY A 21 -15.57 -11.89 42.41
CA GLY A 21 -15.93 -12.94 41.45
C GLY A 21 -14.95 -13.02 40.27
N CYS A 22 -13.84 -13.77 40.35
CA CYS A 22 -13.68 -15.18 39.97
C CYS A 22 -14.11 -15.62 38.55
N SER A 23 -13.12 -16.16 37.83
CA SER A 23 -13.18 -17.23 36.83
C SER A 23 -13.50 -16.93 35.35
N SER A 24 -12.53 -17.38 34.55
CA SER A 24 -12.55 -17.81 33.15
C SER A 24 -13.86 -18.40 32.61
N ALA A 25 -14.23 -18.04 31.38
CA ALA A 25 -14.63 -18.95 30.31
C ALA A 25 -14.83 -18.21 28.98
N SER A 26 -14.44 -18.90 27.92
CA SER A 26 -14.57 -18.67 26.48
C SER A 26 -15.98 -18.33 25.96
N ALA A 27 -16.01 -17.60 24.84
CA ALA A 27 -16.76 -17.87 23.59
C ALA A 27 -17.41 -16.61 23.03
N ALA A 28 -17.03 -16.26 21.79
CA ALA A 28 -17.94 -16.01 20.67
C ALA A 28 -17.27 -15.05 19.67
N SER A 29 -16.94 -15.63 18.52
CA SER A 29 -16.84 -15.00 17.21
C SER A 29 -17.77 -13.80 17.05
N ALA A 30 -17.18 -12.65 16.74
CA ALA A 30 -17.86 -11.57 16.03
C ALA A 30 -17.08 -11.32 14.75
N ALA A 31 -17.56 -11.91 13.66
CA ALA A 31 -17.29 -11.40 12.33
C ALA A 31 -17.64 -9.91 12.32
N SER A 32 -16.67 -9.06 12.01
CA SER A 32 -16.93 -7.68 11.63
C SER A 32 -16.29 -7.46 10.27
N GLY A 33 -17.03 -7.85 9.25
CA GLY A 33 -16.87 -7.25 7.94
C GLY A 33 -17.13 -5.76 8.11
N MET A 34 -16.12 -4.95 7.84
CA MET A 34 -16.27 -3.52 7.66
C MET A 34 -15.80 -3.19 6.25
N ALA A 35 -16.68 -3.49 5.29
CA ALA A 35 -16.78 -2.66 4.10
C ALA A 35 -17.25 -1.27 4.56
N GLY A 36 -16.42 -0.24 4.35
CA GLY A 36 -16.67 1.06 4.95
C GLY A 36 -15.79 2.20 4.46
N SER A 37 -15.77 2.41 3.15
CA SER A 37 -15.70 3.75 2.53
C SER A 37 -14.40 4.55 2.68
N MET A 38 -13.47 4.34 1.75
CA MET A 38 -12.47 5.37 1.39
C MET A 38 -13.17 6.62 0.83
N PRO A 39 -12.73 7.84 1.18
CA PRO A 39 -13.15 9.03 0.48
C PRO A 39 -12.54 9.03 -0.92
N ALA A 40 -13.38 9.27 -1.92
CA ALA A 40 -12.96 9.48 -3.30
C ALA A 40 -12.07 10.73 -3.36
N ALA A 41 -10.76 10.53 -3.46
CA ALA A 41 -9.85 11.55 -3.98
C ALA A 41 -10.30 11.87 -5.41
N SER A 42 -10.58 13.14 -5.63
CA SER A 42 -11.08 13.74 -6.87
C SER A 42 -10.20 13.39 -8.08
N GLU A 43 -10.87 12.93 -9.14
CA GLU A 43 -10.38 12.79 -10.53
C GLU A 43 -9.07 12.02 -10.69
N ALA A 44 -9.17 10.70 -10.63
CA ALA A 44 -8.22 9.82 -11.31
C ALA A 44 -8.28 10.11 -12.81
N GLU A 45 -7.38 10.98 -13.30
CA GLU A 45 -7.15 11.11 -14.73
C GLU A 45 -6.75 9.74 -15.30
N GLU A 46 -7.31 9.41 -16.46
CA GLU A 46 -7.19 8.12 -17.14
C GLU A 46 -5.72 7.80 -17.45
N VAL A 47 -5.07 7.11 -16.51
CA VAL A 47 -3.86 6.33 -16.77
C VAL A 47 -4.31 5.21 -17.70
N SER A 48 -3.79 5.21 -18.93
CA SER A 48 -4.13 4.26 -19.99
C SER A 48 -4.34 2.84 -19.44
N SER A 49 -5.60 2.40 -19.40
CA SER A 49 -6.06 1.18 -18.75
C SER A 49 -6.04 -0.06 -19.65
N GLU A 50 -5.38 0.00 -20.80
CA GLU A 50 -5.22 -1.18 -21.64
C GLU A 50 -4.31 -2.19 -20.91
N VAL A 51 -4.91 -3.32 -20.51
CA VAL A 51 -4.22 -4.42 -19.85
C VAL A 51 -3.20 -5.04 -20.82
N ARG A 52 -1.96 -4.55 -20.74
CA ARG A 52 -0.80 -5.10 -21.42
C ARG A 52 -0.28 -6.28 -20.62
N VAL A 53 0.13 -7.34 -21.30
CA VAL A 53 0.73 -8.53 -20.66
C VAL A 53 2.19 -8.56 -21.07
N LEU A 54 3.09 -8.86 -20.13
CA LEU A 54 4.51 -8.96 -20.46
C LEU A 54 4.74 -10.02 -21.55
N PRO A 55 5.69 -9.79 -22.48
CA PRO A 55 6.05 -10.80 -23.46
C PRO A 55 6.60 -12.04 -22.74
N GLY A 56 6.03 -13.21 -23.02
CA GLY A 56 6.37 -14.46 -22.34
C GLY A 56 6.43 -15.67 -23.27
N GLU A 57 6.84 -16.80 -22.70
CA GLU A 57 6.83 -18.09 -23.39
C GLU A 57 5.39 -18.56 -23.62
N GLU A 58 5.15 -19.26 -24.74
CA GLU A 58 3.83 -19.80 -25.06
C GLU A 58 3.38 -20.78 -23.96
N GLY A 59 2.20 -20.54 -23.40
CA GLY A 59 1.63 -21.34 -22.30
C GLY A 59 2.06 -20.92 -20.89
N VAL A 60 2.86 -19.86 -20.75
CA VAL A 60 3.16 -19.24 -19.44
C VAL A 60 2.20 -18.08 -19.19
N VAL A 61 1.53 -18.08 -18.04
CA VAL A 61 0.75 -16.94 -17.57
C VAL A 61 1.71 -15.86 -17.10
N MET A 62 1.68 -14.71 -17.76
CA MET A 62 2.58 -13.58 -17.47
C MET A 62 1.85 -12.52 -16.66
N PRO A 63 2.56 -11.77 -15.80
CA PRO A 63 1.95 -10.65 -15.12
C PRO A 63 1.63 -9.52 -16.13
N ILE A 64 0.66 -8.70 -15.73
CA ILE A 64 0.24 -7.49 -16.41
C ILE A 64 1.42 -6.50 -16.37
N ASP A 65 1.76 -5.98 -17.54
CA ASP A 65 2.82 -5.00 -17.72
C ASP A 65 2.41 -3.66 -17.07
N GLN A 66 3.15 -3.26 -16.04
CA GLN A 66 2.97 -1.99 -15.33
C GLN A 66 3.68 -0.81 -16.01
N GLY A 67 4.33 -1.06 -17.16
CA GLY A 67 5.15 -0.10 -17.88
C GLY A 67 6.58 -0.06 -17.40
N SER A 68 7.45 0.53 -18.21
CA SER A 68 8.88 0.66 -17.95
C SER A 68 9.25 2.01 -17.33
N LEU A 69 10.42 2.06 -16.66
CA LEU A 69 10.99 3.32 -16.15
C LEU A 69 11.16 4.38 -17.25
N GLU A 70 11.44 3.98 -18.49
CA GLU A 70 11.58 4.92 -19.61
C GLU A 70 10.24 5.49 -20.06
N GLU A 71 9.18 4.68 -20.09
CA GLU A 71 7.83 5.19 -20.38
C GLU A 71 7.36 6.14 -19.29
N MET A 72 7.65 5.85 -18.01
CA MET A 72 7.28 6.71 -16.88
C MET A 72 7.90 8.12 -16.93
N LYS A 73 9.02 8.30 -17.63
CA LYS A 73 9.64 9.63 -17.84
C LYS A 73 8.88 10.53 -18.80
N THR A 74 7.94 9.99 -19.56
CA THR A 74 7.23 10.73 -20.62
C THR A 74 5.72 10.51 -20.62
N GLY A 75 5.23 9.48 -19.94
CA GLY A 75 3.81 9.14 -19.85
C GLY A 75 3.18 9.51 -18.50
N SER A 76 1.89 9.21 -18.42
CA SER A 76 1.09 9.38 -17.21
C SER A 76 0.92 8.02 -16.53
N TYR A 77 1.44 7.89 -15.31
CA TYR A 77 1.50 6.63 -14.58
C TYR A 77 1.10 6.82 -13.12
N LYS A 78 0.72 5.71 -12.49
CA LYS A 78 0.55 5.60 -11.04
C LYS A 78 1.39 4.42 -10.57
N PHE A 79 2.30 4.64 -9.63
CA PHE A 79 3.19 3.59 -9.12
C PHE A 79 3.49 3.77 -7.63
N ALA A 80 3.82 2.66 -6.97
CA ALA A 80 4.33 2.68 -5.61
C ALA A 80 5.79 3.16 -5.60
N ALA A 81 6.17 3.96 -4.61
CA ALA A 81 7.52 4.52 -4.58
C ALA A 81 8.06 4.72 -3.16
N ASN A 82 9.38 4.64 -3.03
CA ASN A 82 10.10 5.35 -1.98
C ASN A 82 10.50 6.74 -2.51
N ILE A 83 10.31 7.79 -1.70
CA ILE A 83 10.75 9.13 -2.05
C ILE A 83 12.01 9.45 -1.24
N SER A 84 13.17 9.40 -1.90
CA SER A 84 14.45 9.58 -1.22
C SER A 84 14.79 11.07 -1.01
N SER A 85 14.39 11.94 -1.95
CA SER A 85 14.60 13.39 -1.81
C SER A 85 13.76 14.23 -2.77
N VAL A 86 13.56 15.51 -2.41
CA VAL A 86 13.00 16.55 -3.28
C VAL A 86 13.97 17.73 -3.35
N ASP A 87 14.51 18.02 -4.53
CA ASP A 87 15.25 19.25 -4.79
C ASP A 87 14.26 20.35 -5.20
N THR A 88 13.85 21.17 -4.23
CA THR A 88 12.88 22.26 -4.48
C THR A 88 13.41 23.37 -5.37
N LYS A 89 14.75 23.50 -5.54
CA LYS A 89 15.35 24.51 -6.42
C LYS A 89 15.33 24.05 -7.87
N LYS A 90 15.64 22.78 -8.11
CA LYS A 90 15.57 22.16 -9.45
C LYS A 90 14.17 21.66 -9.79
N ARG A 91 13.29 21.60 -8.80
CA ARG A 91 11.94 21.01 -8.88
C ARG A 91 12.00 19.58 -9.38
N GLN A 92 12.83 18.79 -8.71
CA GLN A 92 13.05 17.38 -9.04
C GLN A 92 12.80 16.51 -7.81
N MET A 93 12.28 15.32 -8.04
CA MET A 93 12.05 14.30 -7.02
C MET A 93 12.83 13.04 -7.39
N THR A 94 13.60 12.53 -6.43
CA THR A 94 14.28 11.25 -6.54
C THR A 94 13.41 10.17 -5.94
N LEU A 95 13.12 9.16 -6.76
CA LEU A 95 12.16 8.09 -6.49
C LEU A 95 12.86 6.75 -6.70
N THR A 96 12.59 5.79 -5.82
CA THR A 96 12.75 4.36 -6.15
C THR A 96 11.37 3.83 -6.47
N VAL A 97 11.18 3.33 -7.70
CA VAL A 97 9.92 2.82 -8.22
C VAL A 97 9.79 1.34 -7.92
N TYR A 98 8.59 0.95 -7.47
CA TYR A 98 8.24 -0.43 -7.18
C TYR A 98 7.05 -0.87 -8.01
N GLY A 99 7.16 -2.08 -8.55
CA GLY A 99 6.08 -2.80 -9.21
C GLY A 99 5.60 -3.96 -8.33
N TYR A 100 4.49 -4.56 -8.70
CA TYR A 100 4.01 -5.81 -8.13
C TYR A 100 3.33 -6.63 -9.22
N ASP A 101 3.37 -7.96 -9.08
CA ASP A 101 2.74 -8.82 -10.06
C ASP A 101 1.22 -8.77 -9.91
N ALA A 102 0.56 -8.47 -11.03
CA ALA A 102 -0.87 -8.63 -11.17
C ALA A 102 -1.15 -9.52 -12.37
N TYR A 103 -2.20 -10.33 -12.30
CA TYR A 103 -2.62 -11.23 -13.37
C TYR A 103 -4.09 -10.99 -13.65
N ARG A 104 -4.52 -11.25 -14.89
CA ARG A 104 -5.94 -11.21 -15.19
C ARG A 104 -6.65 -12.29 -14.40
N ALA A 105 -7.84 -11.98 -13.92
CA ALA A 105 -8.63 -12.95 -13.18
C ALA A 105 -8.96 -14.19 -14.02
N GLU A 106 -9.23 -14.02 -15.31
CA GLU A 106 -9.47 -15.13 -16.23
C GLU A 106 -8.30 -16.12 -16.29
N ASP A 107 -7.06 -15.62 -16.28
CA ASP A 107 -5.86 -16.45 -16.37
C ASP A 107 -5.63 -17.22 -15.06
N VAL A 108 -5.80 -16.57 -13.91
CA VAL A 108 -5.66 -17.20 -12.58
C VAL A 108 -6.79 -18.18 -12.31
N ASP A 109 -8.02 -17.84 -12.68
CA ASP A 109 -9.18 -18.70 -12.52
C ASP A 109 -9.03 -19.98 -13.37
N ALA A 110 -8.34 -19.90 -14.52
CA ALA A 110 -8.00 -21.03 -15.40
C ALA A 110 -6.72 -21.79 -15.01
N LEU A 111 -5.98 -21.37 -13.96
CA LEU A 111 -4.81 -22.12 -13.49
C LEU A 111 -5.24 -23.48 -12.93
N ASP A 112 -4.49 -24.50 -13.33
CA ASP A 112 -4.59 -25.89 -12.88
C ASP A 112 -3.19 -26.44 -12.55
N VAL A 113 -3.14 -27.60 -11.89
CA VAL A 113 -1.87 -28.30 -11.62
C VAL A 113 -1.15 -28.60 -12.94
N GLY A 114 0.11 -28.18 -13.03
CA GLY A 114 0.95 -28.28 -14.22
C GLY A 114 1.00 -27.00 -15.06
N SER A 115 0.11 -26.02 -14.82
CA SER A 115 0.22 -24.68 -15.42
C SER A 115 1.52 -24.00 -14.97
N VAL A 116 2.04 -23.09 -15.79
CA VAL A 116 3.23 -22.31 -15.49
C VAL A 116 2.88 -20.84 -15.51
N PHE A 117 3.36 -20.08 -14.53
CA PHE A 117 3.21 -18.63 -14.50
C PHE A 117 4.54 -17.97 -14.12
N SER A 118 4.76 -16.76 -14.59
CA SER A 118 5.98 -15.98 -14.27
C SER A 118 5.71 -15.04 -13.12
N THR A 119 6.59 -14.99 -12.12
CA THR A 119 6.40 -14.15 -10.93
C THR A 119 7.72 -13.76 -10.26
N HIS A 120 7.74 -12.58 -9.64
CA HIS A 120 8.78 -12.07 -8.76
C HIS A 120 8.59 -12.62 -7.34
N LEU A 121 8.99 -13.88 -7.11
CA LEU A 121 8.90 -14.51 -5.80
C LEU A 121 9.61 -13.68 -4.73
N ASP A 122 8.93 -13.47 -3.60
CA ASP A 122 9.46 -12.74 -2.44
C ASP A 122 10.05 -11.35 -2.79
N GLY A 123 9.47 -10.68 -3.80
CA GLY A 123 9.91 -9.35 -4.23
C GLY A 123 11.25 -9.33 -4.95
N ALA A 124 11.71 -10.48 -5.47
CA ALA A 124 12.91 -10.57 -6.30
C ALA A 124 12.83 -9.61 -7.50
N VAL A 125 13.97 -9.07 -7.93
CA VAL A 125 14.04 -8.13 -9.06
C VAL A 125 13.73 -8.82 -10.40
N GLU A 126 14.09 -10.09 -10.52
CA GLU A 126 13.87 -10.87 -11.74
C GLU A 126 12.72 -11.86 -11.52
N ALA A 127 11.77 -11.88 -12.44
CA ALA A 127 10.72 -12.87 -12.44
C ALA A 127 11.25 -14.27 -12.76
N GLN A 128 10.60 -15.28 -12.21
CA GLN A 128 10.87 -16.69 -12.48
C GLN A 128 9.59 -17.44 -12.83
N ASN A 129 9.73 -18.45 -13.70
CA ASN A 129 8.63 -19.33 -14.03
C ASN A 129 8.42 -20.34 -12.89
N VAL A 130 7.19 -20.39 -12.38
CA VAL A 130 6.73 -21.29 -11.33
C VAL A 130 5.70 -22.23 -11.91
N THR A 131 5.93 -23.53 -11.76
CA THR A 131 4.95 -24.56 -12.09
C THR A 131 4.00 -24.73 -10.92
N VAL A 132 2.69 -24.76 -11.20
CA VAL A 132 1.65 -25.01 -10.21
C VAL A 132 1.67 -26.50 -9.85
N GLU A 133 2.13 -26.82 -8.65
CA GLU A 133 2.10 -28.17 -8.06
C GLU A 133 0.87 -28.35 -7.16
N LYS A 134 0.45 -27.26 -6.51
CA LYS A 134 -0.71 -27.21 -5.62
C LYS A 134 -1.43 -25.88 -5.80
N ILE A 135 -2.76 -25.90 -5.79
CA ILE A 135 -3.58 -24.70 -5.86
C ILE A 135 -4.77 -24.80 -4.90
N GLU A 136 -4.95 -23.78 -4.07
CA GLU A 136 -6.06 -23.65 -3.14
C GLU A 136 -6.80 -22.34 -3.46
N LYS A 137 -8.02 -22.45 -3.95
CA LYS A 137 -8.88 -21.29 -4.30
C LYS A 137 -9.92 -21.11 -3.20
N ASN A 138 -9.98 -19.92 -2.61
CA ASN A 138 -11.00 -19.51 -1.66
C ASN A 138 -11.84 -18.40 -2.27
N GLU A 139 -12.98 -18.79 -2.85
CA GLU A 139 -13.91 -17.85 -3.50
C GLU A 139 -14.59 -16.88 -2.52
N GLU A 140 -14.75 -17.27 -1.25
CA GLU A 140 -15.42 -16.42 -0.24
C GLU A 140 -14.59 -15.19 0.10
N ASN A 141 -13.27 -15.37 0.23
CA ASN A 141 -12.34 -14.28 0.56
C ASN A 141 -11.62 -13.73 -0.69
N GLY A 142 -11.83 -14.35 -1.85
CA GLY A 142 -11.17 -13.96 -3.11
C GLY A 142 -9.66 -14.23 -3.10
N THR A 143 -9.19 -15.25 -2.38
CA THR A 143 -7.77 -15.58 -2.28
C THR A 143 -7.43 -16.86 -3.05
N VAL A 144 -6.23 -16.91 -3.62
CA VAL A 144 -5.69 -18.11 -4.27
C VAL A 144 -4.27 -18.33 -3.78
N SER A 145 -4.01 -19.49 -3.20
CA SER A 145 -2.68 -19.90 -2.74
C SER A 145 -2.12 -20.94 -3.70
N ILE A 146 -0.97 -20.65 -4.30
CA ILE A 146 -0.23 -21.51 -5.22
C ILE A 146 0.98 -22.06 -4.49
N ASN A 147 1.21 -23.37 -4.60
CA ASN A 147 2.35 -24.07 -4.00
C ASN A 147 2.52 -23.79 -2.49
N GLY A 148 1.40 -23.75 -1.76
CA GLY A 148 1.39 -23.50 -0.32
C GLY A 148 1.50 -22.03 0.08
N GLY A 149 1.43 -21.10 -0.88
CA GLY A 149 1.48 -19.66 -0.59
C GLY A 149 2.89 -19.20 -0.20
N ILE A 150 3.01 -17.96 0.25
CA ILE A 150 4.31 -17.35 0.60
C ILE A 150 5.02 -18.08 1.74
N GLU A 151 4.26 -18.73 2.64
CA GLU A 151 4.80 -19.49 3.78
C GLU A 151 5.61 -20.73 3.36
N GLU A 152 5.29 -21.31 2.20
CA GLU A 152 5.97 -22.49 1.65
C GLU A 152 6.87 -22.14 0.44
N GLY A 153 7.10 -20.85 0.19
CA GLY A 153 7.88 -20.36 -0.97
C GLY A 153 7.10 -20.36 -2.29
N GLY A 154 5.79 -20.51 -2.22
CA GLY A 154 4.84 -20.32 -3.31
C GLY A 154 4.33 -18.87 -3.39
N VAL A 155 3.08 -18.70 -3.82
CA VAL A 155 2.49 -17.38 -4.06
C VAL A 155 1.07 -17.31 -3.50
N ASP A 156 0.78 -16.25 -2.76
CA ASP A 156 -0.58 -15.88 -2.41
C ASP A 156 -1.08 -14.75 -3.30
N LEU A 157 -2.31 -14.89 -3.77
CA LEU A 157 -2.98 -13.98 -4.68
C LEU A 157 -4.27 -13.47 -4.05
N TRP A 158 -4.53 -12.17 -4.18
CA TRP A 158 -5.77 -11.54 -3.74
C TRP A 158 -6.52 -10.93 -4.92
N ARG A 159 -7.81 -11.27 -5.04
CA ARG A 159 -8.69 -10.77 -6.09
C ARG A 159 -9.15 -9.35 -5.82
N SER A 160 -8.94 -8.46 -6.78
CA SER A 160 -9.45 -7.09 -6.78
C SER A 160 -10.08 -6.79 -8.13
N GLY A 161 -11.39 -6.99 -8.24
CA GLY A 161 -12.10 -6.81 -9.51
C GLY A 161 -11.77 -7.92 -10.51
N ASP A 162 -11.21 -7.52 -11.65
CA ASP A 162 -10.82 -8.35 -12.79
C ASP A 162 -9.35 -8.76 -12.77
N ILE A 163 -8.62 -8.47 -11.69
CA ILE A 163 -7.23 -8.89 -11.49
C ILE A 163 -7.05 -9.64 -10.18
N TYR A 164 -6.00 -10.46 -10.14
CA TYR A 164 -5.37 -10.90 -8.90
C TYR A 164 -4.01 -10.22 -8.77
N ARG A 165 -3.64 -9.80 -7.55
CA ARG A 165 -2.29 -9.30 -7.25
C ARG A 165 -1.60 -10.25 -6.29
N THR A 166 -0.27 -10.35 -6.38
CA THR A 166 0.52 -11.04 -5.36
C THR A 166 0.45 -10.31 -4.03
N VAL A 167 0.32 -11.06 -2.93
CA VAL A 167 0.23 -10.50 -1.59
C VAL A 167 1.19 -11.12 -0.60
N THR A 168 1.64 -10.32 0.36
CA THR A 168 2.38 -10.76 1.54
C THR A 168 1.42 -11.37 2.57
N TYR A 169 1.96 -11.88 3.68
CA TYR A 169 1.19 -12.38 4.82
C TYR A 169 0.21 -11.34 5.40
N ASP A 170 0.57 -10.06 5.32
CA ASP A 170 -0.23 -8.94 5.83
C ASP A 170 -1.08 -8.28 4.73
N ASP A 171 -1.37 -9.01 3.64
CA ASP A 171 -2.23 -8.61 2.52
C ASP A 171 -1.71 -7.42 1.65
N TYR A 172 -0.50 -6.95 1.90
CA TYR A 172 0.16 -5.93 1.06
C TYR A 172 0.64 -6.52 -0.26
N PRO A 173 0.75 -5.74 -1.34
CA PRO A 173 1.38 -6.22 -2.56
C PRO A 173 2.81 -6.70 -2.30
N VAL A 174 3.22 -7.80 -2.94
CA VAL A 174 4.63 -8.21 -2.97
C VAL A 174 5.36 -7.30 -3.95
N TYR A 175 5.99 -6.25 -3.42
CA TYR A 175 6.70 -5.28 -4.24
C TYR A 175 8.09 -5.76 -4.65
N TYR A 176 8.44 -5.56 -5.92
CA TYR A 176 9.80 -5.68 -6.44
C TYR A 176 10.30 -4.34 -6.94
N MET A 177 11.61 -4.09 -6.79
CA MET A 177 12.23 -2.84 -7.22
C MET A 177 12.37 -2.83 -8.74
N MET A 178 11.77 -1.82 -9.39
CA MET A 178 11.95 -1.59 -10.83
C MET A 178 13.20 -0.75 -11.11
N GLY A 179 13.52 0.18 -10.21
CA GLY A 179 14.74 0.99 -10.23
C GLY A 179 14.51 2.43 -9.79
N GLU A 180 15.49 3.29 -10.05
CA GLU A 180 15.46 4.70 -9.61
C GLU A 180 15.06 5.66 -10.75
N LEU A 181 14.30 6.70 -10.41
CA LEU A 181 13.95 7.80 -11.28
C LEU A 181 14.22 9.14 -10.62
N VAL A 182 14.60 10.12 -11.44
CA VAL A 182 14.58 11.53 -11.08
C VAL A 182 13.60 12.23 -12.01
N LEU A 183 12.43 12.60 -11.48
CA LEU A 183 11.35 13.20 -12.26
C LEU A 183 11.19 14.69 -11.92
N PRO A 184 10.83 15.53 -12.90
CA PRO A 184 10.39 16.89 -12.63
C PRO A 184 9.11 16.88 -11.80
N VAL A 185 8.91 17.92 -10.99
CA VAL A 185 7.75 18.08 -10.11
C VAL A 185 6.92 19.29 -10.57
N ASP A 186 5.62 19.06 -10.73
CA ASP A 186 4.69 20.09 -11.12
C ASP A 186 4.61 21.21 -10.06
N ASP A 187 4.40 22.46 -10.50
CA ASP A 187 4.25 23.60 -9.57
C ASP A 187 3.00 23.47 -8.72
N SER A 188 1.99 22.80 -9.26
CA SER A 188 0.70 22.50 -8.64
C SER A 188 0.65 21.11 -8.02
N VAL A 189 1.81 20.46 -7.82
CA VAL A 189 1.87 19.14 -7.18
C VAL A 189 1.10 19.14 -5.86
N THR A 190 0.34 18.08 -5.64
CA THR A 190 -0.44 17.88 -4.42
C THR A 190 0.07 16.67 -3.66
N LEU A 191 0.03 16.75 -2.33
CA LEU A 191 0.26 15.64 -1.41
C LEU A 191 -0.97 15.50 -0.52
N SER A 192 -1.64 14.36 -0.63
CA SER A 192 -2.72 13.94 0.27
C SER A 192 -2.13 12.98 1.30
N ASP A 193 -1.92 13.43 2.53
CA ASP A 193 -1.31 12.63 3.59
C ASP A 193 -2.34 12.22 4.67
N SER A 194 -2.64 10.92 4.73
CA SER A 194 -3.49 10.29 5.74
C SER A 194 -2.72 9.31 6.63
N SER A 195 -1.38 9.39 6.67
CA SER A 195 -0.52 8.40 7.32
C SER A 195 -0.49 8.46 8.84
N ALA A 196 -1.25 9.36 9.47
CA ALA A 196 -1.26 9.52 10.92
C ALA A 196 -1.99 8.38 11.67
N SER A 197 -3.05 7.82 11.06
CA SER A 197 -3.83 6.70 11.61
C SER A 197 -4.82 6.16 10.58
N VAL A 198 -5.39 4.98 10.81
CA VAL A 198 -6.43 4.38 9.95
C VAL A 198 -7.64 5.30 9.67
N ASP A 199 -8.03 6.12 10.65
CA ASP A 199 -9.18 7.04 10.55
C ASP A 199 -8.77 8.50 10.27
N ALA A 200 -7.52 8.75 9.86
CA ALA A 200 -7.04 10.11 9.65
C ALA A 200 -7.71 10.74 8.42
N VAL A 201 -8.24 11.95 8.60
CA VAL A 201 -8.64 12.79 7.47
C VAL A 201 -7.38 13.25 6.74
N PRO A 202 -7.29 13.11 5.40
CA PRO A 202 -6.10 13.54 4.65
C PRO A 202 -5.77 15.02 4.88
N VAL A 203 -4.48 15.28 5.10
CA VAL A 203 -3.91 16.63 5.13
C VAL A 203 -3.37 16.96 3.75
N GLU A 204 -3.96 17.95 3.10
CA GLU A 204 -3.57 18.39 1.76
C GLU A 204 -2.43 19.41 1.83
N THR A 205 -1.31 19.08 1.18
CA THR A 205 -0.19 19.99 0.96
C THR A 205 -0.06 20.29 -0.53
N ASN A 206 0.11 21.56 -0.88
CA ASN A 206 0.08 22.01 -2.27
C ASN A 206 1.37 22.77 -2.63
N GLY A 207 1.87 22.48 -3.82
CA GLY A 207 3.00 23.14 -4.44
C GLY A 207 4.36 22.55 -4.08
N THR A 208 5.30 22.63 -5.01
CA THR A 208 6.59 21.92 -4.94
C THR A 208 7.39 22.23 -3.68
N ILE A 209 7.33 23.47 -3.18
CA ILE A 209 8.10 23.90 -2.01
C ILE A 209 7.56 23.25 -0.73
N GLU A 210 6.25 23.34 -0.48
CA GLU A 210 5.65 22.79 0.74
C GLU A 210 5.64 21.26 0.71
N VAL A 211 5.36 20.65 -0.45
CA VAL A 211 5.49 19.19 -0.62
C VAL A 211 6.93 18.73 -0.39
N GLY A 212 7.92 19.44 -0.97
CA GLY A 212 9.32 19.12 -0.75
C GLY A 212 9.77 19.25 0.71
N LYS A 213 9.20 20.20 1.45
CA LYS A 213 9.40 20.35 2.89
C LYS A 213 8.80 19.17 3.66
N ALA A 214 7.54 18.82 3.41
CA ALA A 214 6.88 17.69 4.06
C ALA A 214 7.65 16.37 3.87
N VAL A 215 8.07 16.09 2.62
CA VAL A 215 8.90 14.91 2.33
C VAL A 215 10.24 14.95 3.08
N SER A 216 10.88 16.12 3.13
CA SER A 216 12.19 16.28 3.77
C SER A 216 12.15 16.21 5.30
N GLU A 217 11.02 16.54 5.92
CA GLU A 217 10.83 16.43 7.37
C GLU A 217 10.63 14.97 7.81
N ASP A 218 10.21 14.10 6.90
CA ASP A 218 9.85 12.71 7.21
C ASP A 218 10.51 11.67 6.29
N LYS A 219 11.80 11.84 6.01
CA LYS A 219 12.53 11.10 4.96
C LYS A 219 12.45 9.58 5.06
N ASP A 220 12.46 9.05 6.27
CA ASP A 220 12.57 7.61 6.49
C ASP A 220 11.21 6.89 6.37
N ASN A 221 10.10 7.63 6.22
CA ASN A 221 8.75 7.08 6.27
C ASN A 221 7.99 7.13 4.92
N TRP A 222 8.69 7.25 3.80
CA TRP A 222 8.11 7.14 2.44
C TRP A 222 8.43 5.77 1.87
N THR A 223 7.52 4.81 1.99
CA THR A 223 7.74 3.41 1.60
C THR A 223 6.78 3.01 0.47
N PRO A 224 7.08 1.97 -0.33
CA PRO A 224 6.13 1.51 -1.35
C PRO A 224 4.79 1.03 -0.77
N TYR A 225 4.76 0.66 0.52
CA TYR A 225 3.52 0.25 1.20
C TYR A 225 2.58 1.42 1.50
N ASN A 226 3.13 2.61 1.72
CA ASN A 226 2.34 3.76 2.15
C ASN A 226 2.31 4.90 1.13
N THR A 227 3.14 4.87 0.09
CA THR A 227 3.34 6.00 -0.84
C THR A 227 3.04 5.59 -2.28
N THR A 228 2.09 6.31 -2.89
CA THR A 228 1.77 6.22 -4.31
C THR A 228 2.07 7.55 -4.99
N VAL A 229 2.77 7.51 -6.12
CA VAL A 229 3.11 8.69 -6.92
C VAL A 229 2.37 8.63 -8.25
N PHE A 230 1.83 9.79 -8.65
CA PHE A 230 1.16 9.99 -9.92
C PHE A 230 1.98 10.92 -10.79
N THR A 231 2.15 10.54 -12.05
CA THR A 231 2.78 11.37 -13.06
C THR A 231 1.76 11.75 -14.14
N LYS A 232 1.95 12.94 -14.71
CA LYS A 232 1.30 13.39 -15.93
C LYS A 232 2.36 13.83 -16.91
N ASP A 233 2.41 13.19 -18.08
CA ASP A 233 3.40 13.47 -19.12
C ASP A 233 4.86 13.47 -18.59
N GLY A 234 5.19 12.55 -17.69
CA GLY A 234 6.51 12.43 -17.06
C GLY A 234 6.81 13.39 -15.91
N VAL A 235 5.82 14.19 -15.48
CA VAL A 235 5.95 15.16 -14.38
C VAL A 235 5.13 14.70 -13.17
N VAL A 236 5.72 14.72 -11.97
CA VAL A 236 5.01 14.37 -10.73
C VAL A 236 3.91 15.38 -10.45
N SER A 237 2.65 14.91 -10.41
CA SER A 237 1.45 15.74 -10.28
C SER A 237 0.72 15.54 -8.94
N ASN A 238 0.72 14.33 -8.40
CA ASN A 238 0.11 14.03 -7.11
C ASN A 238 0.91 12.95 -6.37
N ILE A 239 0.87 13.03 -5.04
CA ILE A 239 1.42 12.05 -4.11
C ILE A 239 0.30 11.70 -3.14
N LEU A 240 0.03 10.41 -2.99
CA LEU A 240 -0.86 9.89 -1.97
C LEU A 240 -0.02 9.15 -0.93
N ARG A 241 -0.22 9.52 0.34
CA ARG A 241 0.35 8.81 1.47
C ARG A 241 -0.75 8.30 2.39
N ILE A 242 -0.72 7.01 2.68
CA ILE A 242 -1.71 6.32 3.50
C ILE A 242 -1.10 5.81 4.81
N TRP A 243 -1.95 5.49 5.77
CA TRP A 243 -1.51 4.82 6.98
C TRP A 243 -1.22 3.34 6.70
N VAL A 244 -0.11 2.86 7.26
CA VAL A 244 0.30 1.45 7.29
C VAL A 244 0.64 1.14 8.76
N PRO A 245 0.18 0.00 9.33
CA PRO A 245 0.42 -0.39 10.71
C PRO A 245 1.88 -0.53 11.12
#